data_AF-A0A497P3T1-F1
#
_entry.id   AF-A0A497P3T1-F1
#
_cell.length_a   1.000
_cell.length_b   1.000
_cell.length_c   1.000
_cell.angle_alpha   90.00
_cell.angle_beta   90.00
_cell.angle_gamma   90.00
#
_symmetry.space_group_name_H-M   'P 1'
#
loop_
_entity.id
_entity.type
_entity.pdbx_description
1 polymer ?
#
loop_
_entity_poly.entity_id
_entity_poly.type
_entity_poly.pdbx_seq_one_letter_code
_entity_poly.pdbx_strand_id
1 'polypeptide(L)' 'MNNLQGGTKLKKIKITFLKENIWAVAILLEDKAPQTCKLLWDTVETPLENYAIHAMFTDRELSFPISY' A
#
# COMPACT_ATOMS: atom_id res chain seq x y z
N MET A 1 -9.73 32.62 -14.86
CA MET A 1 -8.49 31.81 -14.80
C MET A 1 -8.41 31.24 -13.39
N ASN A 2 -8.86 30.01 -13.18
CA ASN A 2 -8.86 29.37 -11.85
C ASN A 2 -7.77 28.30 -11.82
N ASN A 3 -6.63 28.64 -11.22
CA ASN A 3 -5.61 27.65 -10.85
C ASN A 3 -6.12 26.86 -9.63
N LEU A 4 -6.69 25.69 -9.87
CA LEU A 4 -6.92 24.66 -8.82
C LEU A 4 -6.00 23.43 -9.00
N GLN A 5 -4.95 23.54 -9.81
CA GLN A 5 -3.90 22.53 -9.91
C GLN A 5 -2.87 22.73 -8.79
N GLY A 6 -3.21 22.34 -7.57
CA GLY A 6 -2.31 22.49 -6.42
C GLY A 6 -2.52 21.49 -5.29
N GLY A 7 -3.37 20.47 -5.47
CA GLY A 7 -3.43 19.36 -4.51
C GLY A 7 -2.27 18.41 -4.78
N THR A 8 -1.41 18.18 -3.78
CA THR A 8 -0.36 17.15 -3.84
C THR A 8 -0.99 15.83 -4.28
N LYS A 9 -0.56 15.29 -5.43
CA LYS A 9 -1.15 14.07 -6.00
C LYS A 9 -0.87 12.90 -5.04
N LEU A 10 -1.90 12.46 -4.33
CA LEU A 10 -1.78 11.36 -3.38
C LEU A 10 -1.38 10.06 -4.08
N LYS A 11 -0.27 9.46 -3.63
CA LYS A 11 0.16 8.15 -4.10
C LYS A 11 -0.78 7.07 -3.58
N LYS A 12 -0.96 6.03 -4.40
CA LYS A 12 -1.85 4.91 -4.12
C LYS A 12 -1.15 3.60 -4.47
N ILE A 13 -1.32 2.59 -3.63
CA ILE A 13 -0.85 1.23 -3.88
C ILE A 13 -2.05 0.30 -4.04
N LYS A 14 -1.95 -0.69 -4.92
CA LYS A 14 -2.97 -1.72 -5.11
C LYS A 14 -2.52 -3.01 -4.42
N ILE A 15 -3.40 -3.59 -3.62
CA ILE A 15 -3.21 -4.90 -2.99
C ILE A 15 -4.18 -5.86 -3.68
N THR A 16 -3.68 -6.99 -4.16
CA THR A 16 -4.47 -7.98 -4.91
C THR A 16 -4.32 -9.35 -4.27
N PHE A 17 -5.45 -10.04 -4.08
CA PHE A 17 -5.49 -11.44 -3.70
C PHE A 17 -5.82 -12.26 -4.95
N LEU A 18 -4.79 -12.84 -5.57
CA LEU A 18 -4.87 -13.42 -6.91
C LEU A 18 -5.84 -14.60 -6.99
N LYS A 19 -5.83 -15.48 -5.99
CA LYS A 19 -6.69 -16.67 -5.94
C LYS A 19 -8.16 -16.30 -5.80
N GLU A 20 -8.47 -15.33 -4.97
CA GLU A 20 -9.83 -14.86 -4.68
C GLU A 20 -10.35 -13.89 -5.75
N ASN A 21 -9.48 -13.42 -6.64
CA ASN A 21 -9.79 -12.42 -7.68
C ASN A 21 -10.40 -11.13 -7.09
N ILE A 22 -9.87 -10.67 -5.97
CA ILE A 22 -10.28 -9.43 -5.30
C ILE A 22 -9.08 -8.49 -5.12
N TRP A 23 -9.37 -7.20 -5.03
CA TRP A 23 -8.35 -6.18 -4.83
C TRP A 23 -8.88 -4.99 -4.04
N ALA A 24 -7.94 -4.27 -3.42
CA ALA A 24 -8.18 -3.01 -2.75
C ALA A 24 -7.10 -1.99 -3.14
N VAL A 25 -7.40 -0.71 -2.94
CA VAL A 25 -6.43 0.39 -3.15
C VAL A 25 -6.27 1.15 -1.85
N ALA A 26 -5.03 1.26 -1.39
CA ALA A 26 -4.66 2.05 -0.22
C ALA A 26 -4.03 3.37 -0.65
N ILE A 27 -4.34 4.45 0.08
CA ILE A 27 -3.73 5.77 -0.10
C ILE A 27 -2.51 5.84 0.83
N LEU A 28 -1.37 6.28 0.31
CA LEU A 28 -0.19 6.54 1.12
C LEU A 28 -0.35 7.88 1.83
N LEU A 29 -0.36 7.84 3.16
CA LEU A 29 -0.50 9.01 4.04
C LEU A 29 0.86 9.72 4.21
N GLU A 30 1.39 10.28 3.11
CA GLU A 30 2.71 10.92 3.09
C GLU A 30 2.81 12.12 4.07
N ASP A 31 1.68 12.72 4.44
CA ASP A 31 1.60 13.79 5.44
C ASP A 31 1.74 13.30 6.89
N LYS A 32 1.42 12.02 7.15
CA LYS A 32 1.49 11.40 8.49
C LYS A 32 2.73 10.53 8.67
N ALA A 33 3.13 9.82 7.62
CA ALA A 33 4.22 8.84 7.66
C ALA A 33 5.14 8.95 6.42
N PRO A 34 5.81 10.10 6.20
CA PRO A 34 6.55 10.37 4.96
C PRO A 34 7.69 9.36 4.70
N GLN A 35 8.45 8.99 5.73
CA GLN A 35 9.58 8.06 5.59
C GLN A 35 9.11 6.64 5.26
N THR A 36 8.08 6.15 5.96
CA THR A 36 7.48 4.83 5.71
C THR A 36 6.84 4.76 4.32
N CYS A 37 6.10 5.79 3.92
CA CYS A 37 5.49 5.85 2.59
C CYS A 37 6.54 5.88 1.49
N LYS A 38 7.64 6.62 1.67
CA LYS A 38 8.76 6.62 0.73
C LYS A 38 9.38 5.22 0.62
N LEU A 39 9.70 4.58 1.73
CA LEU A 39 10.30 3.24 1.74
C LEU A 39 9.38 2.24 1.05
N LEU A 40 8.10 2.19 1.41
CA LEU A 40 7.12 1.32 0.75
C LEU A 40 7.05 1.57 -0.75
N TRP A 41 6.95 2.84 -1.16
CA TRP A 41 6.84 3.22 -2.58
C TRP A 41 8.06 2.79 -3.39
N ASP A 42 9.25 3.00 -2.85
CA ASP A 42 10.51 2.61 -3.49
C ASP A 42 10.63 1.06 -3.53
N THR A 43 10.21 0.36 -2.47
CA THR A 43 10.24 -1.11 -2.40
C THR A 43 9.28 -1.77 -3.39
N VAL A 44 8.10 -1.19 -3.64
CA VAL A 44 7.09 -1.77 -4.54
C VAL A 44 7.15 -1.19 -5.96
N GLU A 45 8.27 -0.58 -6.36
CA GLU A 45 8.50 -0.19 -7.76
C GLU A 45 8.34 -1.39 -8.71
N THR A 46 8.81 -2.56 -8.27
CA THR A 46 8.41 -3.85 -8.82
C THR A 46 7.34 -4.47 -7.92
N PRO A 47 6.18 -4.90 -8.45
CA PRO A 47 5.15 -5.55 -7.64
C PRO A 47 5.70 -6.77 -6.89
N LEU A 48 5.47 -6.80 -5.58
CA LEU A 48 5.81 -7.94 -4.74
C LEU A 48 4.62 -8.90 -4.64
N GLU A 49 4.89 -10.18 -4.87
CA GLU A 49 3.93 -11.25 -4.66
C GLU A 49 4.44 -12.19 -3.57
N ASN A 50 3.64 -12.37 -2.51
CA ASN A 50 3.95 -13.30 -1.43
C ASN A 50 2.67 -13.78 -0.75
N TYR A 51 2.79 -14.77 0.13
CA TYR A 51 1.69 -15.26 0.95
C TYR A 51 1.22 -14.21 1.95
N ALA A 52 -0.06 -13.85 1.86
CA ALA A 52 -0.74 -13.09 2.91
C ALA A 52 -1.05 -14.02 4.10
N ILE A 53 -0.74 -13.57 5.31
CA ILE A 53 -0.95 -14.33 6.54
C ILE A 53 -2.07 -13.67 7.34
N HIS A 54 -3.10 -14.42 7.70
CA HIS A 54 -4.08 -13.94 8.68
C HIS A 54 -3.45 -14.02 10.08
N ALA A 55 -3.20 -12.87 10.69
CA ALA A 55 -2.63 -12.83 12.02
C ALA A 55 -3.66 -13.33 13.04
N MET A 56 -3.24 -14.19 13.96
CA MET A 56 -4.15 -14.85 14.91
C MET A 56 -4.28 -14.09 16.23
N PHE A 57 -3.35 -13.17 16.52
CA PHE A 57 -3.33 -12.41 17.78
C PHE A 57 -4.03 -11.05 17.67
N THR A 58 -4.04 -10.45 16.49
CA THR A 58 -4.53 -9.08 16.24
C THR A 58 -5.93 -9.04 15.62
N ASP A 59 -6.72 -10.11 15.80
CA ASP A 59 -8.08 -10.27 15.25
C ASP A 59 -8.08 -10.15 13.71
N ARG A 60 -8.72 -9.11 13.16
CA ARG A 60 -8.95 -8.95 11.70
C ARG A 60 -7.77 -8.25 11.04
N GLU A 61 -6.64 -8.94 10.97
CA GLU A 61 -5.42 -8.44 10.32
C GLU A 61 -4.86 -9.44 9.30
N LEU A 62 -4.41 -8.88 8.16
CA LEU A 62 -3.59 -9.57 7.18
C LEU A 62 -2.19 -8.96 7.18
N SER A 63 -1.17 -9.79 7.34
CA SER A 63 0.24 -9.39 7.30
C SER A 63 0.90 -9.93 6.02
N PHE A 64 1.71 -9.10 5.39
CA PHE A 64 2.44 -9.43 4.15
C PHE A 64 3.94 -9.40 4.46
N PRO A 65 4.56 -10.54 4.79
CA PRO A 65 6.00 -10.57 5.03
C PRO A 65 6.74 -10.24 3.73
N ILE A 66 7.75 -9.37 3.84
CA ILE A 66 8.66 -9.06 2.74
C ILE A 66 10.00 -9.69 3.10
N SER A 67 10.44 -10.66 2.30
CA SER A 67 11.76 -11.29 2.41
C SER A 67 12.65 -10.72 1.31
N TYR A 68 13.85 -10.27 1.66
CA TYR A 68 14.90 -9.79 0.76
C TYR A 68 15.98 -10.86 0.56
#